data_AF-A0A2Z4IMM7-F1
#
_entry.id   AF-A0A2Z4IMM7-F1
#
_cell.length_a   1.000
_cell.length_b   1.000
_cell.length_c   1.000
_cell.angle_alpha   90.00
_cell.angle_beta   90.00
_cell.angle_gamma   90.00
#
_symmetry.space_group_name_H-M   'P 1'
#
loop_
_entity.id
_entity.type
_entity.pdbx_description
1 polymer ?
#
loop_
_entity_poly.entity_id
_entity_poly.type
_entity_poly.pdbx_seq_one_letter_code
_entity_poly.pdbx_strand_id
1 'polypeptide(L)'
;MRLTQKQEKVIQFIVDGRGEITISEAVTLIGDQYHNQSKYVGETLSRMVRRGVLCRVRRGVYKLATKVSGKKDTYVVSPSQTRLFEQVEAAS
;
A
#
# COMPACT_ATOMS: atom_id res chain seq x y z
N MET A 1 -0.67 -4.57 13.95
CA MET A 1 0.68 -4.63 13.33
C MET A 1 1.02 -3.24 12.82
N ARG A 2 2.19 -2.67 13.14
CA ARG A 2 2.56 -1.31 12.70
C ARG A 2 3.14 -1.35 11.30
N LEU A 3 2.63 -0.52 10.40
CA LEU A 3 3.21 -0.31 9.08
C LEU A 3 4.41 0.64 9.21
N THR A 4 5.37 0.53 8.31
CA THR A 4 6.46 1.51 8.23
C THR A 4 5.98 2.73 7.43
N GLN A 5 6.58 3.90 7.64
CA GLN A 5 6.22 5.11 6.89
C GLN A 5 6.24 4.92 5.36
N LYS A 6 7.23 4.15 4.85
CA LYS A 6 7.28 3.79 3.42
C LYS A 6 6.08 2.94 2.98
N GLN A 7 5.64 1.99 3.81
CA GLN A 7 4.48 1.16 3.51
C GLN A 7 3.18 1.97 3.56
N GLU A 8 3.07 2.90 4.51
CA GLU A 8 1.95 3.85 4.61
C GLU A 8 1.88 4.75 3.38
N LYS A 9 3.01 5.32 2.91
CA LYS A 9 3.06 6.09 1.67
C LYS A 9 2.57 5.30 0.45
N VAL A 10 2.97 4.03 0.33
CA VAL A 10 2.50 3.15 -0.76
C VAL A 10 0.99 2.96 -0.69
N ILE A 11 0.43 2.72 0.51
CA ILE A 11 -1.01 2.59 0.69
C ILE A 11 -1.72 3.88 0.31
N GLN A 12 -1.27 5.01 0.84
CA GLN A 12 -1.84 6.33 0.59
C GLN A 12 -1.84 6.64 -0.92
N PHE A 13 -0.72 6.39 -1.61
CA PHE A 13 -0.62 6.57 -3.06
C PHE A 13 -1.64 5.71 -3.84
N ILE A 14 -1.88 4.47 -3.40
CA ILE A 14 -2.86 3.60 -4.04
C ILE A 14 -4.30 4.11 -3.79
N VAL A 15 -4.59 4.58 -2.57
CA VAL A 15 -5.92 5.11 -2.19
C VAL A 15 -6.23 6.41 -2.92
N ASP A 16 -5.30 7.36 -2.93
CA ASP A 16 -5.50 8.69 -3.53
C ASP A 16 -5.40 8.67 -5.06
N GLY A 17 -4.73 7.65 -5.59
CA GLY A 17 -4.49 7.48 -7.01
C GLY A 17 -5.53 6.61 -7.69
N ARG A 18 -5.04 5.75 -8.59
CA ARG A 18 -5.86 4.91 -9.47
C ARG A 18 -6.20 3.52 -8.90
N GLY A 19 -5.98 3.30 -7.60
CA GLY A 19 -6.19 1.99 -6.98
C GLY A 19 -5.10 0.95 -7.26
N GLU A 20 -4.05 1.29 -8.01
CA GLU A 20 -2.90 0.42 -8.29
C GLU A 20 -1.58 1.20 -8.31
N ILE A 21 -0.48 0.51 -7.99
CA ILE A 21 0.89 1.04 -8.07
C ILE A 21 1.79 0.06 -8.84
N THR A 22 2.62 0.59 -9.73
CA THR A 22 3.69 -0.18 -10.39
C THR A 22 4.96 -0.21 -9.54
N ILE A 23 5.84 -1.17 -9.78
CA ILE A 23 7.15 -1.23 -9.11
C ILE A 23 7.97 0.03 -9.38
N SER A 24 7.91 0.59 -10.61
CA SER A 24 8.62 1.80 -10.97
C SER A 24 8.12 3.01 -10.19
N GLU A 25 6.79 3.17 -10.07
CA GLU A 25 6.21 4.25 -9.26
C GLU A 25 6.53 4.09 -7.78
N ALA A 26 6.49 2.86 -7.27
CA ALA A 26 6.90 2.59 -5.90
C ALA A 26 8.39 2.92 -5.67
N VAL A 27 9.26 2.68 -6.65
CA VAL A 27 10.68 3.08 -6.58
C VAL A 27 10.82 4.59 -6.51
N THR A 28 10.08 5.33 -7.33
CA THR A 28 10.07 6.80 -7.26
C THR A 28 9.51 7.31 -5.93
N LEU A 29 8.50 6.63 -5.37
CA LEU A 29 7.80 7.06 -4.17
C LEU A 29 8.57 6.80 -2.86
N ILE A 30 9.22 5.64 -2.75
CA ILE A 30 9.84 5.17 -1.49
C ILE A 30 11.29 4.70 -1.64
N GLY A 31 11.87 4.82 -2.84
CA GLY A 31 13.30 4.68 -3.06
C GLY A 31 14.08 5.78 -2.33
N ASP A 32 15.33 5.48 -1.99
CA ASP A 32 16.28 6.42 -1.33
C ASP A 32 17.22 7.07 -2.37
N GLN A 33 18.54 7.17 -2.17
CA GLN A 33 19.52 7.55 -3.22
C GLN A 33 20.62 6.49 -3.45
N TYR A 34 20.26 5.22 -3.53
CA TYR A 34 21.21 4.10 -3.62
C TYR A 34 21.06 3.33 -4.93
N HIS A 35 22.12 2.67 -5.38
CA HIS A 35 22.15 1.97 -6.68
C HIS A 35 21.12 0.82 -6.81
N ASN A 36 20.60 0.25 -5.71
CA ASN A 36 19.85 -1.01 -5.70
C ASN A 36 18.37 -0.89 -5.22
N GLN A 37 17.76 0.28 -5.39
CA GLN A 37 16.45 0.57 -4.79
C GLN A 37 15.34 -0.30 -5.33
N SER A 38 15.37 -0.59 -6.62
CA SER A 38 14.38 -1.46 -7.27
C SER A 38 14.29 -2.82 -6.56
N LYS A 39 15.44 -3.38 -6.13
CA LYS A 39 15.48 -4.62 -5.35
C LYS A 39 14.83 -4.44 -3.97
N TYR A 40 15.23 -3.43 -3.21
CA TYR A 40 14.71 -3.19 -1.85
C TYR A 40 13.22 -2.84 -1.83
N VAL A 41 12.77 -2.03 -2.79
CA VAL A 41 11.36 -1.68 -2.95
C VAL A 41 10.56 -2.91 -3.38
N GLY A 42 11.08 -3.70 -4.33
CA GLY A 42 10.47 -4.97 -4.72
C GLY A 42 10.32 -5.95 -3.55
N GLU A 43 11.32 -6.03 -2.68
CA GLU A 43 11.25 -6.83 -1.45
C GLU A 43 10.21 -6.27 -0.47
N THR A 44 10.14 -4.95 -0.30
CA THR A 44 9.14 -4.29 0.55
C THR A 44 7.72 -4.60 0.08
N LEU A 45 7.45 -4.46 -1.22
CA LEU A 45 6.15 -4.80 -1.82
C LEU A 45 5.85 -6.29 -1.67
N SER A 46 6.83 -7.16 -1.86
CA SER A 46 6.67 -8.61 -1.67
C SER A 46 6.31 -8.95 -0.22
N ARG A 47 6.91 -8.27 0.77
CA ARG A 47 6.54 -8.42 2.18
C ARG A 47 5.12 -7.94 2.45
N MET A 48 4.68 -6.84 1.84
CA MET A 48 3.29 -6.36 1.95
C MET A 48 2.29 -7.34 1.33
N VAL A 49 2.64 -7.99 0.21
CA VAL A 49 1.83 -9.06 -0.39
C VAL A 49 1.74 -10.28 0.52
N ARG A 50 2.88 -10.77 1.04
CA ARG A 50 2.90 -11.90 1.99
C ARG A 50 2.10 -11.63 3.26
N ARG A 51 2.02 -10.36 3.68
CA ARG A 51 1.24 -9.91 4.84
C ARG A 51 -0.24 -9.65 4.51
N GLY A 52 -0.67 -9.86 3.28
CA GLY A 52 -2.06 -9.63 2.85
C GLY A 52 -2.48 -8.16 2.81
N VAL A 53 -1.53 -7.22 2.77
CA VAL A 53 -1.80 -5.78 2.63
C VAL A 53 -2.01 -5.42 1.17
N LEU A 54 -1.20 -6.00 0.28
CA LEU A 54 -1.30 -5.81 -1.16
C LEU A 54 -1.63 -7.14 -1.85
N CYS A 55 -2.25 -7.05 -3.01
CA CYS A 55 -2.37 -8.14 -3.97
C CYS A 55 -1.60 -7.78 -5.24
N ARG A 56 -0.86 -8.74 -5.79
CA ARG A 56 -0.19 -8.57 -7.08
C ARG A 56 -1.21 -8.83 -8.18
N VAL A 57 -1.49 -7.83 -9.02
CA VAL A 57 -2.43 -7.94 -10.15
C VAL A 57 -1.73 -8.63 -11.33
N ARG A 58 -0.53 -8.15 -11.65
CA ARG A 58 0.34 -8.69 -12.71
C ARG A 58 1.81 -8.44 -12.38
N ARG A 59 2.72 -8.88 -13.24
CA ARG A 59 4.16 -8.70 -13.01
C ARG A 59 4.49 -7.21 -12.83
N GLY A 60 4.89 -6.83 -11.61
CA GLY A 60 5.31 -5.47 -11.29
C GLY A 60 4.16 -4.49 -11.00
N VAL A 61 2.92 -4.96 -10.83
CA VAL A 61 1.77 -4.10 -10.50
C VAL A 61 1.01 -4.67 -9.30
N TYR A 62 0.68 -3.78 -8.36
CA TYR A 62 0.11 -4.12 -7.06
C TYR A 62 -1.10 -3.23 -6.77
N LYS A 63 -2.08 -3.79 -6.05
CA LYS A 63 -3.24 -3.05 -5.54
C LYS A 63 -3.47 -3.39 -4.08
N LEU A 64 -4.30 -2.61 -3.39
CA LEU A 64 -4.72 -2.97 -2.04
C LEU A 64 -5.47 -4.30 -2.06
N ALA A 65 -5.19 -5.14 -1.08
CA ALA A 65 -5.92 -6.39 -0.92
C ALA A 65 -7.36 -6.06 -0.48
N THR A 66 -8.32 -6.16 -1.40
CA THR A 66 -9.76 -6.17 -1.09
C THR A 66 -10.19 -7.60 -0.80
N LYS A 67 -10.77 -7.86 0.37
CA LYS A 67 -11.30 -9.20 0.67
C LYS A 67 -12.59 -9.45 -0.12
N VAL A 68 -12.57 -10.47 -0.98
CA VAL A 68 -13.76 -11.28 -1.28
C VAL A 68 -13.55 -12.64 -0.61
N SER A 69 -14.55 -13.06 0.17
CA SER A 69 -14.62 -14.22 1.08
C SER A 69 -13.88 -15.50 0.63
N GLY A 70 -13.21 -16.20 1.56
CA GLY A 70 -12.89 -17.62 1.35
C GLY A 70 -11.88 -18.27 2.29
N LYS A 71 -10.73 -17.66 2.60
CA LYS A 71 -9.69 -18.30 3.44
C LYS A 71 -9.06 -17.35 4.44
N LYS A 72 -8.65 -17.96 5.56
CA LYS A 72 -8.25 -17.38 6.85
C LYS A 72 -7.15 -16.32 6.72
N ASP A 73 -7.18 -15.42 7.71
CA ASP A 73 -6.29 -14.29 7.99
C ASP A 73 -6.68 -12.96 7.31
N THR A 74 -6.98 -11.96 8.14
CA THR A 74 -7.77 -10.77 7.79
C THR A 74 -7.02 -9.47 8.04
N TYR A 75 -6.99 -8.60 7.03
CA TYR A 75 -7.18 -7.17 7.24
C TYR A 75 -8.26 -6.66 6.27
N VAL A 76 -9.27 -6.01 6.85
CA VAL A 76 -10.29 -5.20 6.19
C VAL A 76 -9.89 -3.76 6.52
N VAL A 77 -9.69 -2.91 5.53
CA VAL A 77 -9.66 -1.46 5.79
C VAL A 77 -11.10 -1.09 6.11
N SER A 78 -11.36 -0.81 7.39
CA SER A 78 -12.70 -0.50 7.87
C SER A 78 -13.11 0.92 7.47
N PRO A 79 -14.42 1.19 7.28
CA PRO A 79 -14.95 2.55 7.11
C PRO A 79 -14.69 3.45 8.32
N SER A 80 -14.24 2.93 9.46
CA SER A 80 -13.80 3.75 10.59
C SER A 80 -12.44 4.42 10.36
N GLN A 81 -11.69 4.08 9.30
CA GLN A 81 -10.57 4.90 8.83
C GLN A 81 -11.02 6.07 7.93
N THR A 82 -12.30 6.14 7.56
CA THR A 82 -12.91 7.33 6.94
C THR A 82 -13.03 8.49 7.94
N ARG A 83 -13.11 8.21 9.24
CA ARG A 83 -13.24 9.23 10.30
C ARG A 83 -11.97 10.02 10.61
N LEU A 84 -10.80 9.60 10.12
CA LEU A 84 -9.57 10.41 10.24
C LEU A 84 -9.56 11.57 9.24
N PHE A 85 -10.39 11.51 8.19
CA PHE A 85 -10.45 12.52 7.13
C PHE A 85 -11.57 13.56 7.33
N GLU A 86 -12.68 13.24 8.02
CA GLU A 86 -13.74 14.22 8.33
C GLU A 86 -13.33 15.32 9.34
N GLN A 87 -12.28 15.11 10.14
CA GLN A 87 -11.84 16.12 11.13
C GLN A 87 -10.94 17.23 10.55
N VAL A 88 -10.47 17.10 9.31
CA VAL A 88 -9.60 18.10 8.67
C VAL A 88 -10.39 19.12 7.85
N GLU A 89 -11.58 18.76 7.35
CA GLU A 89 -12.47 19.69 6.62
C GLU A 89 -13.38 20.54 7.53
N ALA A 90 -13.68 20.10 8.76
CA ALA A 90 -14.51 20.86 9.70
C ALA A 90 -13.73 21.95 10.48
N ALA A 91 -12.44 22.13 10.19
CA ALA A 91 -11.55 23.10 10.83
C ALA A 91 -11.06 24.19 9.86
N SER A 92 -11.74 24.38 8.72
CA SER A 92 -11.52 25.50 7.79
C SER A 92 -12.75 26.35 7.60
#